data_AF-A0AAJ4DRU1-F1
#
_entry.id   AF-A0AAJ4DRU1-F1
#
_cell.length_a   1.000
_cell.length_b   1.000
_cell.length_c   1.000
_cell.angle_alpha   90.00
_cell.angle_beta   90.00
_cell.angle_gamma   90.00
#
_symmetry.space_group_name_H-M   'P 1'
#
loop_
_entity.id
_entity.type
_entity.pdbx_description
1 polymer ?
#
loop_
_entity_poly.entity_id
_entity_poly.type
_entity_poly.pdbx_seq_one_letter_code
_entity_poly.pdbx_strand_id
1 'polypeptide(L)'
;MDYKHWLDFAPAALSAIAGVAAAVAAFNSLKVSRESKLIAEKSALSIAHSEAARKLSEVSDCFAVQTVDLHHSAMAVWTDFPREVEQYDCRKAGGEDPRPIRHVVSNVAEMLERYSSDDGRQYRSARHYIFSVIRNGMGKLSNAEYEHLLRRADGSCVDFESTLGPPNRQKSISDSPAFRWGYYQLERRVGTDMWSRVWINAWSPGGQLRRFSDELEQVKPMLENHLSSLESEKRRLKNTVFPIDDNEYLYRAYSDAIAILDGLLEFARLDLFDGYVDDPHPSDLIPLVISSCAAAIFTARAIDNFKRTRE
;
A
#
# COMPACT_ATOMS: atom_id res chain seq x y z
N MET A 1 -12.94 -83.37 -33.00
CA MET A 1 -12.68 -81.97 -32.60
C MET A 1 -12.22 -81.98 -31.15
N ASP A 2 -11.01 -81.47 -30.93
CA ASP A 2 -10.20 -81.63 -29.73
C ASP A 2 -10.74 -80.91 -28.49
N TYR A 3 -11.24 -81.68 -27.51
CA TYR A 3 -11.51 -81.22 -26.15
C TYR A 3 -10.23 -80.84 -25.38
N LYS A 4 -9.06 -81.33 -25.82
CA LYS A 4 -7.75 -81.00 -25.22
C LYS A 4 -7.35 -79.53 -25.42
N HIS A 5 -7.67 -78.93 -26.56
CA HIS A 5 -7.32 -77.52 -26.82
C HIS A 5 -8.10 -76.52 -25.96
N TRP A 6 -9.33 -76.83 -25.55
CA TRP A 6 -10.13 -75.96 -24.67
C TRP A 6 -9.68 -76.01 -23.20
N LEU A 7 -9.25 -77.19 -22.73
CA LEU A 7 -8.75 -77.39 -21.37
C LEU A 7 -7.40 -76.70 -21.13
N ASP A 8 -6.57 -76.55 -22.15
CA ASP A 8 -5.29 -75.81 -22.06
C ASP A 8 -5.45 -74.30 -22.31
N PHE A 9 -6.45 -73.89 -23.10
CA PHE A 9 -6.70 -72.48 -23.42
C PHE A 9 -7.42 -71.72 -22.30
N ALA A 10 -8.34 -72.36 -21.59
CA ALA A 10 -9.11 -71.71 -20.52
C ALA A 10 -8.24 -71.25 -19.33
N PRO A 11 -7.27 -72.03 -18.81
CA PRO A 11 -6.35 -71.57 -17.77
C PRO A 11 -5.45 -70.44 -18.23
N ALA A 12 -4.94 -70.50 -19.47
CA ALA A 12 -4.10 -69.45 -20.04
C ALA A 12 -4.87 -68.13 -20.24
N ALA A 13 -6.12 -68.21 -20.73
CA ALA A 13 -6.99 -67.04 -20.89
C ALA A 13 -7.39 -66.44 -19.52
N LEU A 14 -7.72 -67.28 -18.53
CA LEU A 14 -8.02 -66.82 -17.17
C LEU A 14 -6.78 -66.23 -16.48
N SER A 15 -5.59 -66.80 -16.68
CA SER A 15 -4.33 -66.21 -16.21
C SER A 15 -4.00 -64.89 -16.89
N ALA A 16 -4.28 -64.74 -18.19
CA ALA A 16 -4.10 -63.48 -18.90
C ALA A 16 -5.08 -62.40 -18.38
N ILE A 17 -6.35 -62.75 -18.19
CA ILE A 17 -7.37 -61.86 -17.60
C ILE A 17 -6.99 -61.49 -16.16
N ALA A 18 -6.53 -62.46 -15.36
CA ALA A 18 -6.04 -62.21 -14.00
C ALA A 18 -4.80 -61.30 -14.00
N GLY A 19 -3.89 -61.47 -14.96
CA GLY A 19 -2.72 -60.61 -15.13
C GLY A 19 -3.10 -59.17 -15.50
N VAL A 20 -4.08 -58.98 -16.40
CA VAL A 20 -4.62 -57.67 -16.73
C VAL A 20 -5.33 -57.04 -15.52
N ALA A 21 -6.14 -57.81 -14.79
CA ALA A 21 -6.82 -57.34 -13.59
C ALA A 21 -5.82 -56.95 -12.48
N ALA A 22 -4.76 -57.74 -12.28
CA ALA A 22 -3.68 -57.44 -11.33
C ALA A 22 -2.91 -56.18 -11.72
N ALA A 23 -2.62 -55.99 -13.01
CA ALA A 23 -1.97 -54.78 -13.51
C ALA A 23 -2.84 -53.54 -13.28
N VAL A 24 -4.14 -53.60 -13.59
CA VAL A 24 -5.10 -52.51 -13.32
C VAL A 24 -5.19 -52.20 -11.84
N ALA A 25 -5.23 -53.22 -10.97
CA ALA A 25 -5.23 -53.04 -9.53
C ALA A 25 -3.92 -52.39 -9.03
N ALA A 26 -2.76 -52.78 -9.57
CA ALA A 26 -1.47 -52.17 -9.23
C ALA A 26 -1.39 -50.70 -9.66
N PHE A 27 -1.88 -50.35 -10.85
CA PHE A 27 -1.96 -48.96 -11.31
C PHE A 27 -2.90 -48.11 -10.46
N ASN A 28 -4.07 -48.64 -10.10
CA ASN A 28 -5.01 -47.95 -9.20
C ASN A 28 -4.42 -47.78 -7.80
N SER A 29 -3.71 -48.80 -7.28
CA SER A 29 -3.00 -48.71 -6.00
C SER A 29 -1.89 -47.65 -6.03
N LEU A 30 -1.11 -47.58 -7.11
CA LEU A 30 -0.09 -46.54 -7.29
C LEU A 30 -0.71 -45.14 -7.37
N LYS A 31 -1.83 -44.98 -8.08
CA LYS A 31 -2.57 -43.71 -8.17
C LYS A 31 -3.06 -43.27 -6.79
N VAL A 32 -3.74 -44.16 -6.06
CA VAL A 32 -4.22 -43.89 -4.70
C VAL A 32 -3.05 -43.57 -3.76
N SER A 33 -1.94 -44.31 -3.85
CA SER A 33 -0.74 -44.04 -3.05
C SER A 33 -0.16 -42.64 -3.32
N ARG A 34 -0.10 -42.21 -4.59
CA ARG A 34 0.33 -40.86 -4.95
C ARG A 34 -0.62 -39.78 -4.43
N GLU A 35 -1.93 -39.99 -4.56
CA GLU A 35 -2.94 -39.06 -4.03
C GLU A 35 -2.88 -38.98 -2.50
N SER A 36 -2.75 -40.11 -1.81
CA SER A 36 -2.59 -40.16 -0.35
C SER A 36 -1.30 -39.49 0.11
N LYS A 37 -0.19 -39.68 -0.60
CA LYS A 37 1.07 -38.97 -0.31
C LYS A 37 0.90 -37.46 -0.44
N LEU A 38 0.27 -37.01 -1.51
CA LEU A 38 0.00 -35.59 -1.75
C LEU A 38 -0.94 -34.98 -0.70
N ILE A 39 -1.95 -35.73 -0.25
CA ILE A 39 -2.83 -35.33 0.86
C ILE A 39 -2.03 -35.26 2.17
N ALA A 40 -1.18 -36.25 2.46
CA ALA A 40 -0.35 -36.26 3.67
C ALA A 40 0.63 -35.07 3.69
N GLU A 41 1.26 -34.76 2.56
CA GLU A 41 2.13 -33.59 2.39
C GLU A 41 1.36 -32.29 2.64
N LYS A 42 0.18 -32.12 2.03
CA LYS A 42 -0.68 -30.94 2.25
C LYS A 42 -1.16 -30.81 3.69
N SER A 43 -1.53 -31.92 4.33
CA SER A 43 -1.95 -31.93 5.74
C SER A 43 -0.79 -31.58 6.66
N ALA A 44 0.40 -32.13 6.41
CA ALA A 44 1.60 -31.81 7.18
C ALA A 44 2.01 -30.34 7.01
N LEU A 45 1.96 -29.81 5.78
CA LEU A 45 2.15 -28.39 5.46
C LEU A 45 1.14 -27.51 6.20
N SER A 46 -0.14 -27.88 6.18
CA SER A 46 -1.21 -27.13 6.87
C SER A 46 -1.02 -27.10 8.38
N ILE A 47 -0.60 -28.22 8.99
CA ILE A 47 -0.34 -28.27 10.44
C ILE A 47 0.88 -27.40 10.77
N ALA A 48 1.97 -27.52 9.99
CA ALA A 48 3.18 -26.74 10.18
C ALA A 48 2.95 -25.22 10.03
N HIS A 49 2.04 -24.82 9.15
CA HIS A 49 1.71 -23.43 8.87
C HIS A 49 0.56 -22.86 9.70
N SER A 50 -0.16 -23.69 10.47
CA SER A 50 -1.26 -23.23 11.33
C SER A 50 -0.80 -22.27 12.44
N GLU A 51 0.38 -22.52 13.00
CA GLU A 51 0.98 -21.65 14.03
C GLU A 51 1.35 -20.28 13.46
N ALA A 52 1.91 -20.25 12.25
CA ALA A 52 2.28 -19.03 11.55
C ALA A 52 1.05 -18.20 11.18
N ALA A 53 0.01 -18.84 10.65
CA ALA A 53 -1.27 -18.18 10.38
C ALA A 53 -1.89 -17.58 11.66
N ARG A 54 -1.85 -18.32 12.77
CA ARG A 54 -2.29 -17.80 14.09
C ARG A 54 -1.47 -16.59 14.51
N LYS A 55 -0.15 -16.65 14.36
CA LYS A 55 0.75 -15.54 14.73
C LYS A 55 0.46 -14.27 13.93
N LEU A 56 0.26 -14.41 12.62
CA LEU A 56 -0.13 -13.28 11.76
C LEU A 56 -1.49 -12.71 12.17
N SER A 57 -2.47 -13.56 12.49
CA SER A 57 -3.78 -13.12 12.98
C SER A 57 -3.67 -12.36 14.30
N GLU A 58 -2.88 -12.85 15.26
CA GLU A 58 -2.67 -12.19 16.55
C GLU A 58 -2.04 -10.80 16.37
N VAL A 59 -1.04 -10.69 15.50
CA VAL A 59 -0.43 -9.40 15.16
C VAL A 59 -1.45 -8.48 14.48
N SER A 60 -2.27 -9.02 13.58
CA SER A 60 -3.32 -8.26 12.87
C SER A 60 -4.37 -7.70 13.81
N ASP A 61 -4.87 -8.52 14.74
CA ASP A 61 -5.87 -8.08 15.72
C ASP A 61 -5.29 -7.03 16.68
N CYS A 62 -4.05 -7.23 17.13
CA CYS A 62 -3.35 -6.29 18.01
C CYS A 62 -3.09 -4.95 17.31
N PHE A 63 -2.60 -4.99 16.06
CA PHE A 63 -2.39 -3.84 15.22
C PHE A 63 -3.69 -3.06 14.99
N ALA A 64 -4.79 -3.75 14.67
CA ALA A 64 -6.07 -3.11 14.39
C ALA A 64 -6.60 -2.30 15.58
N VAL A 65 -6.42 -2.81 16.81
CA VAL A 65 -6.82 -2.12 18.04
C VAL A 65 -5.89 -0.94 18.35
N GLN A 66 -4.58 -1.14 18.24
CA GLN A 66 -3.60 -0.11 18.63
C GLN A 66 -3.43 1.02 17.62
N THR A 67 -3.92 0.86 16.39
CA THR A 67 -3.82 1.88 15.33
C THR A 67 -5.11 2.65 15.09
N VAL A 68 -6.16 2.47 15.91
CA VAL A 68 -7.45 3.16 15.74
C VAL A 68 -7.28 4.68 15.80
N ASP A 69 -6.56 5.18 16.80
CA ASP A 69 -6.37 6.62 17.01
C ASP A 69 -5.45 7.23 15.95
N LEU A 70 -4.37 6.53 15.59
CA LEU A 70 -3.53 6.91 14.45
C LEU A 70 -4.33 6.98 13.15
N HIS A 71 -5.17 5.98 12.87
CA HIS A 71 -6.01 5.97 11.68
C HIS A 71 -6.99 7.15 11.68
N HIS A 72 -7.65 7.43 12.80
CA HIS A 72 -8.56 8.57 12.91
C HIS A 72 -7.82 9.90 12.70
N SER A 73 -6.64 10.05 13.30
CA SER A 73 -5.78 11.23 13.15
C SER A 73 -5.32 11.42 11.70
N ALA A 74 -4.92 10.33 11.03
CA ALA A 74 -4.57 10.33 9.61
C ALA A 74 -5.76 10.73 8.72
N MET A 75 -6.95 10.20 9.00
CA MET A 75 -8.17 10.58 8.28
C MET A 75 -8.51 12.05 8.48
N ALA A 76 -8.33 12.60 9.68
CA ALA A 76 -8.53 14.03 9.94
C ALA A 76 -7.58 14.90 9.10
N VAL A 77 -6.30 14.54 9.02
CA VAL A 77 -5.34 15.24 8.14
C VAL A 77 -5.72 15.10 6.66
N TRP A 78 -6.25 13.95 6.23
CA TRP A 78 -6.71 13.78 4.84
C TRP A 78 -7.98 14.59 4.53
N THR A 79 -8.96 14.67 5.44
CA THR A 79 -10.28 15.22 5.13
C THR A 79 -10.52 16.63 5.67
N ASP A 80 -9.97 16.96 6.84
CA ASP A 80 -10.24 18.22 7.53
C ASP A 80 -9.14 19.25 7.30
N PHE A 81 -7.87 18.87 7.24
CA PHE A 81 -6.79 19.81 6.95
C PHE A 81 -6.98 20.55 5.61
N PRO A 82 -7.40 19.90 4.51
CA PRO A 82 -7.73 20.60 3.27
C PRO A 82 -8.89 21.60 3.41
N ARG A 83 -9.83 21.37 4.35
CA ARG A 83 -10.93 22.31 4.63
C ARG A 83 -10.44 23.54 5.38
N GLU A 84 -9.40 23.42 6.19
CA GLU A 84 -8.74 24.58 6.82
C GLU A 84 -8.08 25.47 5.76
N VAL A 85 -7.43 24.87 4.76
CA VAL A 85 -6.85 25.61 3.61
C VAL A 85 -7.93 26.37 2.83
N GLU A 86 -9.13 25.79 2.69
CA GLU A 86 -10.24 26.40 1.94
C GLU A 86 -10.67 27.76 2.47
N GLN A 87 -10.45 28.04 3.76
CA GLN A 87 -10.77 29.35 4.36
C GLN A 87 -9.93 30.49 3.77
N TYR A 88 -8.81 30.18 3.12
CA TYR A 88 -7.87 31.13 2.52
C TYR A 88 -7.97 31.20 0.99
N ASP A 89 -8.94 30.51 0.38
CA ASP A 89 -9.06 30.37 -1.08
C ASP A 89 -9.47 31.67 -1.77
N CYS A 90 -8.57 32.22 -2.59
CA CYS A 90 -8.87 33.25 -3.57
C CYS A 90 -9.39 32.61 -4.86
N ARG A 91 -10.61 32.08 -4.80
CA ARG A 91 -11.21 31.24 -5.86
C ARG A 91 -11.11 31.85 -7.27
N LYS A 92 -11.28 33.16 -7.42
CA LYS A 92 -11.19 33.88 -8.71
C LYS A 92 -9.83 33.74 -9.43
N ALA A 93 -8.77 33.39 -8.71
CA ALA A 93 -7.45 33.16 -9.29
C ALA A 93 -7.29 31.77 -9.93
N GLY A 94 -8.31 30.91 -9.86
CA GLY A 94 -8.25 29.52 -10.29
C GLY A 94 -8.82 29.20 -11.67
N GLY A 95 -9.39 30.17 -12.40
CA GLY A 95 -10.07 29.96 -13.70
C GLY A 95 -11.53 30.43 -13.70
N GLU A 96 -12.28 30.00 -14.71
CA GLU A 96 -13.71 30.33 -14.87
C GLU A 96 -14.60 29.50 -13.93
N ASP A 97 -14.35 28.20 -13.80
CA ASP A 97 -15.03 27.32 -12.83
C ASP A 97 -14.02 26.53 -11.97
N PRO A 98 -13.34 27.21 -11.04
CA PRO A 98 -12.31 26.60 -10.22
C PRO A 98 -12.91 25.59 -9.24
N ARG A 99 -12.39 24.37 -9.27
CA ARG A 99 -12.67 23.31 -8.29
C ARG A 99 -12.36 23.82 -6.86
N PRO A 100 -13.15 23.47 -5.82
CA PRO A 100 -12.85 23.88 -4.45
C PRO A 100 -11.44 23.47 -4.03
N ILE A 101 -10.69 24.39 -3.41
CA ILE A 101 -9.25 24.18 -3.17
C ILE A 101 -8.96 22.99 -2.25
N ARG A 102 -9.87 22.68 -1.32
CA ARG A 102 -9.78 21.46 -0.49
C ARG A 102 -9.63 20.20 -1.33
N HIS A 103 -10.37 20.11 -2.44
CA HIS A 103 -10.30 18.95 -3.33
C HIS A 103 -9.03 18.99 -4.16
N VAL A 104 -8.49 20.17 -4.49
CA VAL A 104 -7.18 20.28 -5.13
C VAL A 104 -6.09 19.75 -4.20
N VAL A 105 -6.07 20.16 -2.92
CA VAL A 105 -5.12 19.65 -1.92
C VAL A 105 -5.24 18.13 -1.79
N SER A 106 -6.43 17.61 -1.53
CA SER A 106 -6.65 16.16 -1.38
C SER A 106 -6.21 15.39 -2.63
N ASN A 107 -6.59 15.83 -3.83
CA ASN A 107 -6.26 15.14 -5.06
C ASN A 107 -4.75 15.13 -5.33
N VAL A 108 -4.07 16.26 -5.13
CA VAL A 108 -2.62 16.35 -5.34
C VAL A 108 -1.87 15.48 -4.33
N ALA A 109 -2.32 15.46 -3.08
CA ALA A 109 -1.79 14.57 -2.05
C ALA A 109 -2.05 13.09 -2.38
N GLU A 110 -3.24 12.73 -2.87
CA GLU A 110 -3.56 11.37 -3.31
C GLU A 110 -2.74 10.94 -4.52
N MET A 111 -2.53 11.82 -5.51
CA MET A 111 -1.63 11.55 -6.63
C MET A 111 -0.20 11.29 -6.15
N LEU A 112 0.28 12.10 -5.20
CA LEU A 112 1.62 11.93 -4.63
C LEU A 112 1.73 10.61 -3.86
N GLU A 113 0.73 10.28 -3.05
CA GLU A 113 0.70 9.01 -2.32
C GLU A 113 0.69 7.82 -3.28
N ARG A 114 -0.24 7.78 -4.25
CA ARG A 114 -0.36 6.69 -5.23
C ARG A 114 0.91 6.50 -6.05
N TYR A 115 1.49 7.60 -6.53
CA TYR A 115 2.77 7.58 -7.24
C TYR A 115 3.88 6.94 -6.39
N SER A 116 3.90 7.30 -5.10
CA SER A 116 4.93 6.90 -4.15
C SER A 116 4.78 5.46 -3.68
N SER A 117 3.56 5.00 -3.45
CA SER A 117 3.24 3.66 -2.93
C SER A 117 2.99 2.62 -4.03
N ASP A 118 3.03 3.00 -5.31
CA ASP A 118 2.61 2.15 -6.43
C ASP A 118 1.16 1.65 -6.27
N ASP A 119 0.24 2.56 -5.92
CA ASP A 119 -1.13 2.21 -5.55
C ASP A 119 -1.18 1.14 -4.43
N GLY A 120 -0.31 1.29 -3.42
CA GLY A 120 -0.23 0.38 -2.28
C GLY A 120 0.47 -0.96 -2.55
N ARG A 121 1.22 -1.10 -3.66
CA ARG A 121 2.04 -2.29 -3.95
C ARG A 121 3.46 -2.21 -3.38
N GLN A 122 3.95 -1.02 -3.03
CA GLN A 122 5.31 -0.80 -2.52
C GLN A 122 5.35 0.21 -1.38
N TYR A 123 5.64 -0.27 -0.17
CA TYR A 123 5.67 0.56 1.05
C TYR A 123 7.07 1.06 1.44
N ARG A 124 8.12 0.24 1.27
CA ARG A 124 9.53 0.46 1.69
C ARG A 124 10.24 1.68 1.06
N SER A 125 9.60 2.39 0.15
CA SER A 125 10.19 3.58 -0.49
C SER A 125 9.20 4.72 -0.63
N ALA A 126 7.99 4.56 -0.10
CA ALA A 126 6.94 5.54 -0.24
C ALA A 126 7.35 6.88 0.40
N ARG A 127 8.04 6.84 1.55
CA ARG A 127 8.58 8.03 2.20
C ARG A 127 9.49 8.81 1.26
N HIS A 128 10.47 8.14 0.65
CA HIS A 128 11.41 8.78 -0.27
C HIS A 128 10.68 9.55 -1.38
N TYR A 129 9.65 8.96 -1.98
CA TYR A 129 8.89 9.58 -3.07
C TYR A 129 7.91 10.65 -2.59
N ILE A 130 7.24 10.48 -1.45
CA ILE A 130 6.34 11.49 -0.86
C ILE A 130 7.11 12.78 -0.53
N PHE A 131 8.34 12.67 -0.02
CA PHE A 131 9.18 13.83 0.27
C PHE A 131 10.03 14.31 -0.92
N SER A 132 9.88 13.70 -2.11
CA SER A 132 10.67 14.08 -3.28
C SER A 132 10.39 15.50 -3.77
N VAL A 133 9.17 15.99 -3.60
CA VAL A 133 8.75 17.34 -4.02
C VAL A 133 9.33 18.45 -3.15
N ILE A 134 9.67 18.15 -1.89
CA ILE A 134 10.42 19.06 -1.00
C ILE A 134 11.90 19.01 -1.37
N ARG A 135 12.47 17.80 -1.44
CA ARG A 135 13.91 17.61 -1.67
C ARG A 135 14.41 18.06 -3.04
N ASN A 136 13.64 17.76 -4.10
CA ASN A 136 14.02 18.06 -5.48
C ASN A 136 13.34 19.34 -5.99
N GLY A 137 12.35 19.85 -5.26
CA GLY A 137 11.52 20.96 -5.67
C GLY A 137 10.57 20.64 -6.83
N MET A 138 9.85 21.67 -7.27
CA MET A 138 8.92 21.62 -8.41
C MET A 138 9.55 21.96 -9.76
N GLY A 139 10.87 22.15 -9.80
CA GLY A 139 11.57 22.61 -11.00
C GLY A 139 11.16 24.02 -11.42
N LYS A 140 11.31 24.35 -12.71
CA LYS A 140 10.96 25.68 -13.23
C LYS A 140 9.44 25.81 -13.39
N LEU A 141 8.84 26.77 -12.72
CA LEU A 141 7.43 27.15 -12.87
C LEU A 141 7.31 28.36 -13.80
N SER A 142 6.25 28.44 -14.61
CA SER A 142 6.01 29.57 -15.51
C SER A 142 4.52 29.87 -15.73
N ASN A 143 4.21 31.15 -15.94
CA ASN A 143 2.85 31.58 -16.29
C ASN A 143 2.34 30.94 -17.59
N ALA A 144 3.21 30.77 -18.58
CA ALA A 144 2.84 30.17 -19.86
C ALA A 144 2.40 28.71 -19.71
N GLU A 145 3.09 27.94 -18.88
CA GLU A 145 2.69 26.57 -18.57
C GLU A 145 1.39 26.54 -17.79
N TYR A 146 1.25 27.39 -16.76
CA TYR A 146 0.00 27.48 -15.99
C TYR A 146 -1.20 27.75 -16.89
N GLU A 147 -1.14 28.76 -17.75
CA GLU A 147 -2.27 29.07 -18.65
C GLU A 147 -2.54 27.99 -19.69
N HIS A 148 -1.51 27.24 -20.11
CA HIS A 148 -1.69 26.09 -20.97
C HIS A 148 -2.46 24.97 -20.24
N LEU A 149 -2.06 24.63 -19.01
CA LEU A 149 -2.72 23.60 -18.20
C LEU A 149 -4.12 24.02 -17.77
N LEU A 150 -4.30 25.28 -17.40
CA LEU A 150 -5.59 25.85 -17.02
C LEU A 150 -6.59 25.70 -18.17
N ARG A 151 -6.25 26.17 -19.39
CA ARG A 151 -7.14 26.06 -20.56
C ARG A 151 -7.54 24.63 -20.91
N ARG A 152 -6.72 23.63 -20.55
CA ARG A 152 -7.05 22.22 -20.77
C ARG A 152 -7.98 21.66 -19.71
N ALA A 153 -7.85 22.10 -18.45
CA ALA A 153 -8.60 21.56 -17.33
C ALA A 153 -9.85 22.37 -16.95
N ASP A 154 -9.88 23.66 -17.27
CA ASP A 154 -10.98 24.57 -16.96
C ASP A 154 -12.25 24.18 -17.74
N GLY A 155 -13.40 24.17 -17.07
CA GLY A 155 -14.67 23.73 -17.64
C GLY A 155 -14.79 22.22 -17.96
N SER A 156 -13.77 21.40 -17.65
CA SER A 156 -13.84 19.94 -17.81
C SER A 156 -14.85 19.33 -16.84
N CYS A 157 -15.86 18.63 -17.37
CA CYS A 157 -16.81 17.86 -16.54
C CYS A 157 -16.21 16.56 -15.96
N VAL A 158 -15.05 16.13 -16.48
CA VAL A 158 -14.31 14.95 -16.02
C VAL A 158 -13.16 15.35 -15.10
N ASP A 159 -12.71 14.41 -14.26
CA ASP A 159 -11.61 14.64 -13.33
C ASP A 159 -10.34 15.10 -14.06
N PHE A 160 -9.66 16.12 -13.53
CA PHE A 160 -8.54 16.79 -14.22
C PHE A 160 -7.39 15.82 -14.54
N GLU A 161 -7.21 14.76 -13.74
CA GLU A 161 -6.27 13.66 -14.00
C GLU A 161 -6.59 12.91 -15.30
N SER A 162 -7.87 12.74 -15.64
CA SER A 162 -8.29 12.11 -16.89
C SER A 162 -7.95 12.99 -18.10
N THR A 163 -7.94 14.31 -17.91
CA THR A 163 -7.67 15.29 -18.97
C THR A 163 -6.18 15.57 -19.15
N LEU A 164 -5.41 15.59 -18.05
CA LEU A 164 -3.99 15.92 -18.03
C LEU A 164 -3.08 14.68 -18.01
N GLY A 165 -3.64 13.50 -17.72
CA GLY A 165 -2.94 12.23 -17.62
C GLY A 165 -2.37 11.98 -16.22
N PRO A 166 -2.36 10.71 -15.76
CA PRO A 166 -1.79 10.36 -14.46
C PRO A 166 -0.26 10.51 -14.46
N PRO A 167 0.38 10.71 -13.29
CA PRO A 167 1.84 10.71 -13.17
C PRO A 167 2.48 9.42 -13.69
N ASN A 168 3.59 9.56 -14.44
CA ASN A 168 4.39 8.43 -14.91
C ASN A 168 5.49 8.09 -13.90
N ARG A 169 5.53 6.85 -13.41
CA ARG A 169 6.51 6.39 -12.41
C ARG A 169 7.97 6.39 -12.87
N GLN A 170 8.21 6.40 -14.19
CA GLN A 170 9.56 6.49 -14.75
C GLN A 170 10.11 7.93 -14.77
N LYS A 171 9.30 8.93 -14.41
CA LYS A 171 9.65 10.35 -14.40
C LYS A 171 9.35 10.95 -13.04
N SER A 172 9.93 12.10 -12.74
CA SER A 172 9.61 12.83 -11.51
C SER A 172 8.12 13.19 -11.50
N ILE A 173 7.48 13.06 -10.34
CA ILE A 173 6.09 13.53 -10.18
C ILE A 173 5.97 15.04 -10.43
N SER A 174 7.03 15.80 -10.15
CA SER A 174 7.12 17.23 -10.44
C SER A 174 7.06 17.55 -11.94
N ASP A 175 7.25 16.56 -12.82
CA ASP A 175 7.11 16.70 -14.29
C ASP A 175 5.70 16.33 -14.78
N SER A 176 4.83 15.80 -13.92
CA SER A 176 3.47 15.39 -14.29
C SER A 176 2.56 16.61 -14.52
N PRO A 177 1.91 16.74 -15.70
CA PRO A 177 1.00 17.86 -15.97
C PRO A 177 -0.14 17.97 -14.96
N ALA A 178 -0.74 16.85 -14.54
CA ALA A 178 -1.82 16.85 -13.56
C ALA A 178 -1.35 17.32 -12.18
N PHE A 179 -0.18 16.82 -11.74
CA PHE A 179 0.40 17.21 -10.46
C PHE A 179 0.80 18.70 -10.44
N ARG A 180 1.45 19.17 -11.52
CA ARG A 180 1.83 20.58 -11.69
C ARG A 180 0.63 21.51 -11.75
N TRP A 181 -0.44 21.12 -12.44
CA TRP A 181 -1.68 21.90 -12.46
C TRP A 181 -2.23 22.09 -11.05
N GLY A 182 -2.28 21.02 -10.25
CA GLY A 182 -2.71 21.09 -8.87
C GLY A 182 -1.80 21.98 -8.01
N TYR A 183 -0.48 21.85 -8.18
CA TYR A 183 0.48 22.74 -7.52
C TYR A 183 0.25 24.21 -7.87
N TYR A 184 0.07 24.53 -9.16
CA TYR A 184 -0.21 25.91 -9.60
C TYR A 184 -1.51 26.48 -9.01
N GLN A 185 -2.54 25.65 -8.89
CA GLN A 185 -3.79 26.05 -8.26
C GLN A 185 -3.56 26.44 -6.79
N LEU A 186 -2.74 25.67 -6.06
CA LEU A 186 -2.37 25.99 -4.67
C LEU A 186 -1.50 27.25 -4.57
N GLU A 187 -0.54 27.42 -5.48
CA GLU A 187 0.36 28.58 -5.54
C GLU A 187 -0.40 29.88 -5.80
N ARG A 188 -1.37 29.88 -6.71
CA ARG A 188 -2.05 31.12 -7.15
C ARG A 188 -3.25 31.51 -6.31
N ARG A 189 -3.88 30.55 -5.65
CA ARG A 189 -5.14 30.78 -4.93
C ARG A 189 -4.95 31.04 -3.45
N VAL A 190 -3.79 30.73 -2.89
CA VAL A 190 -3.47 30.98 -1.49
C VAL A 190 -2.14 31.72 -1.42
N GLY A 191 -2.14 32.89 -0.80
CA GLY A 191 -0.94 33.70 -0.65
C GLY A 191 0.06 33.05 0.31
N THR A 192 1.35 33.35 0.13
CA THR A 192 2.44 32.82 0.95
C THR A 192 2.22 33.03 2.46
N ASP A 193 1.79 34.22 2.88
CA ASP A 193 1.50 34.51 4.30
C ASP A 193 0.38 33.61 4.85
N MET A 194 -0.60 33.26 4.02
CA MET A 194 -1.68 32.36 4.42
C MET A 194 -1.17 30.92 4.51
N TRP A 195 -0.30 30.49 3.60
CA TRP A 195 0.37 29.20 3.70
C TRP A 195 1.21 29.08 4.98
N SER A 196 1.94 30.12 5.37
CA SER A 196 2.67 30.14 6.64
C SER A 196 1.73 29.97 7.84
N ARG A 197 0.57 30.63 7.83
CA ARG A 197 -0.45 30.48 8.89
C ARG A 197 -1.03 29.08 8.95
N VAL A 198 -1.37 28.50 7.80
CA VAL A 198 -1.85 27.10 7.70
C VAL A 198 -0.83 26.17 8.33
N TRP A 199 0.45 26.31 7.98
CA TRP A 199 1.51 25.46 8.52
C TRP A 199 1.70 25.62 10.03
N ILE A 200 1.82 26.85 10.52
CA ILE A 200 1.99 27.15 11.96
C ILE A 200 0.80 26.60 12.76
N ASN A 201 -0.43 26.82 12.29
CA ASN A 201 -1.63 26.34 12.98
C ASN A 201 -1.67 24.81 13.04
N ALA A 202 -1.30 24.14 11.94
CA ALA A 202 -1.30 22.68 11.86
C ALA A 202 -0.33 22.02 12.86
N TRP A 203 0.77 22.71 13.20
CA TRP A 203 1.78 22.26 14.16
C TRP A 203 1.63 22.83 15.58
N SER A 204 0.73 23.80 15.78
CA SER A 204 0.43 24.35 17.09
C SER A 204 -0.09 23.28 18.08
N PRO A 205 -0.11 23.54 19.40
CA PRO A 205 -0.67 22.60 20.37
C PRO A 205 -2.11 22.22 20.02
N GLY A 206 -2.33 20.93 19.75
CA GLY A 206 -3.61 20.41 19.32
C GLY A 206 -3.94 20.64 17.82
N GLY A 207 -2.99 21.12 17.02
CA GLY A 207 -3.09 21.15 15.56
C GLY A 207 -3.07 19.75 14.95
N GLN A 208 -3.62 19.62 13.74
CA GLN A 208 -3.84 18.29 13.13
C GLN A 208 -2.55 17.53 12.84
N LEU A 209 -1.52 18.21 12.32
CA LEU A 209 -0.24 17.58 12.01
C LEU A 209 0.53 17.20 13.28
N ARG A 210 0.45 18.02 14.33
CA ARG A 210 1.02 17.68 15.64
C ARG A 210 0.37 16.42 16.22
N ARG A 211 -0.97 16.34 16.25
CA ARG A 211 -1.68 15.15 16.73
C ARG A 211 -1.33 13.91 15.91
N PHE A 212 -1.31 14.01 14.59
CA PHE A 212 -0.93 12.89 13.72
C PHE A 212 0.51 12.41 13.99
N SER A 213 1.43 13.36 14.14
CA SER A 213 2.82 13.08 14.50
C SER A 213 2.95 12.41 15.87
N ASP A 214 2.21 12.87 16.88
CA ASP A 214 2.24 12.31 18.24
C ASP A 214 1.68 10.88 18.27
N GLU A 215 0.55 10.64 17.62
CA GLU A 215 -0.04 9.29 17.49
C GLU A 215 0.90 8.33 16.75
N LEU A 216 1.59 8.80 15.71
CA LEU A 216 2.54 8.00 14.95
C LEU A 216 3.75 7.58 15.81
N GLU A 217 4.30 8.49 16.61
CA GLU A 217 5.39 8.19 17.54
C GLU A 217 4.92 7.25 18.66
N GLN A 218 3.68 7.39 19.13
CA GLN A 218 3.10 6.52 20.17
C GLN A 218 2.98 5.05 19.72
N VAL A 219 2.58 4.79 18.48
CA VAL A 219 2.41 3.41 17.98
C VAL A 219 3.72 2.75 17.54
N LYS A 220 4.77 3.54 17.30
CA LYS A 220 6.05 3.07 16.73
C LYS A 220 6.69 1.90 17.49
N PRO A 221 6.78 1.88 18.83
CA PRO A 221 7.33 0.71 19.54
C PRO A 221 6.54 -0.58 19.27
N MET A 222 5.22 -0.49 19.12
CA MET A 222 4.40 -1.65 18.75
C MET A 222 4.69 -2.11 17.33
N LEU A 223 4.80 -1.18 16.37
CA LEU A 223 5.14 -1.50 14.99
C LEU A 223 6.50 -2.22 14.88
N GLU A 224 7.51 -1.75 15.61
CA GLU A 224 8.84 -2.39 15.66
C GLU A 224 8.77 -3.81 16.22
N ASN A 225 8.03 -4.00 17.31
CA ASN A 225 7.83 -5.31 17.94
C ASN A 225 7.12 -6.29 17.01
N HIS A 226 6.05 -5.85 16.33
CA HIS A 226 5.31 -6.67 15.39
C HIS A 226 6.14 -7.02 14.15
N LEU A 227 6.89 -6.05 13.59
CA LEU A 227 7.79 -6.28 12.46
C LEU A 227 8.85 -7.33 12.83
N SER A 228 9.55 -7.13 13.94
CA SER A 228 10.58 -8.05 14.43
C SER A 228 10.01 -9.46 14.66
N SER A 229 8.81 -9.54 15.26
CA SER A 229 8.14 -10.81 15.49
C SER A 229 7.79 -11.54 14.19
N LEU A 230 7.19 -10.86 13.20
CA LEU A 230 6.82 -11.47 11.92
C LEU A 230 8.06 -11.87 11.10
N GLU A 231 9.11 -11.05 11.10
CA GLU A 231 10.37 -11.38 10.43
C GLU A 231 11.07 -12.59 11.05
N SER A 232 11.10 -12.67 12.38
CA SER A 232 11.70 -13.81 13.09
C SER A 232 10.98 -15.10 12.74
N GLU A 233 9.65 -15.05 12.66
CA GLU A 233 8.80 -16.18 12.35
C GLU A 233 8.94 -16.61 10.88
N LYS A 234 8.94 -15.63 9.96
CA LYS A 234 9.22 -15.88 8.53
C LYS A 234 10.61 -16.52 8.34
N ARG A 235 11.63 -16.02 9.04
CA ARG A 235 13.00 -16.59 9.02
C ARG A 235 13.04 -18.00 9.60
N ARG A 236 12.30 -18.27 10.67
CA ARG A 236 12.18 -19.61 11.27
C ARG A 236 11.60 -20.59 10.25
N LEU A 237 10.45 -20.27 9.66
CA LEU A 237 9.72 -21.14 8.72
C LEU A 237 10.53 -21.45 7.47
N LYS A 238 11.28 -20.48 6.94
CA LYS A 238 12.14 -20.64 5.76
C LYS A 238 13.15 -21.80 5.90
N ASN A 239 13.60 -22.09 7.11
CA ASN A 239 14.60 -23.13 7.38
C ASN A 239 13.97 -24.46 7.86
N THR A 240 12.66 -24.63 7.75
CA THR A 240 11.97 -25.87 8.17
C THR A 240 11.81 -26.85 7.01
N VAL A 241 11.34 -28.06 7.32
CA VAL A 241 10.99 -29.10 6.33
C VAL A 241 9.86 -28.65 5.40
N PHE A 242 9.05 -27.69 5.85
CA PHE A 242 7.98 -27.06 5.08
C PHE A 242 8.22 -25.55 5.05
N PRO A 243 9.09 -25.05 4.16
CA PRO A 243 9.33 -23.62 4.00
C PRO A 243 8.04 -22.83 3.76
N ILE A 244 8.00 -21.60 4.28
CA ILE A 244 6.87 -20.69 4.03
C ILE A 244 6.62 -20.46 2.52
N ASP A 245 7.67 -20.55 1.72
CA ASP A 245 7.61 -20.40 0.25
C ASP A 245 6.73 -21.49 -0.42
N ASP A 246 6.54 -22.65 0.24
CA ASP A 246 5.66 -23.73 -0.25
C ASP A 246 4.16 -23.43 -0.03
N ASN A 247 3.83 -22.41 0.77
CA ASN A 247 2.47 -21.89 0.93
C ASN A 247 2.41 -20.43 0.44
N GLU A 248 2.15 -20.28 -0.86
CA GLU A 248 2.12 -18.98 -1.54
C GLU A 248 1.20 -17.96 -0.87
N TYR A 249 0.02 -18.38 -0.40
CA TYR A 249 -0.93 -17.49 0.28
C TYR A 249 -0.33 -16.92 1.56
N LEU A 250 0.20 -17.79 2.43
CA LEU A 250 0.81 -17.38 3.69
C LEU A 250 2.06 -16.54 3.46
N TYR A 251 2.89 -16.92 2.47
CA TYR A 251 4.07 -16.15 2.08
C TYR A 251 3.72 -14.71 1.68
N ARG A 252 2.69 -14.54 0.83
CA ARG A 252 2.22 -13.23 0.38
C ARG A 252 1.71 -12.42 1.56
N ALA A 253 0.82 -12.99 2.38
CA ALA A 253 0.27 -12.31 3.56
C ALA A 253 1.37 -11.83 4.54
N TYR A 254 2.37 -12.67 4.82
CA TYR A 254 3.54 -12.26 5.61
C TYR A 254 4.38 -11.17 4.95
N SER A 255 4.61 -11.28 3.63
CA SER A 255 5.42 -10.32 2.90
C SER A 255 4.75 -8.95 2.85
N ASP A 256 3.44 -8.91 2.62
CA ASP A 256 2.64 -7.70 2.61
C ASP A 256 2.58 -7.07 4.00
N ALA A 257 2.31 -7.86 5.05
CA ALA A 257 2.31 -7.39 6.43
C ALA A 257 3.67 -6.79 6.84
N ILE A 258 4.77 -7.49 6.55
CA ILE A 258 6.13 -6.99 6.81
C ILE A 258 6.40 -5.71 6.04
N ALA A 259 6.05 -5.66 4.74
CA ALA A 259 6.28 -4.47 3.91
C ALA A 259 5.50 -3.25 4.43
N ILE A 260 4.25 -3.43 4.85
CA ILE A 260 3.42 -2.37 5.41
C ILE A 260 4.01 -1.85 6.72
N LEU A 261 4.37 -2.73 7.66
CA LEU A 261 4.97 -2.34 8.94
C LEU A 261 6.29 -1.59 8.74
N ASP A 262 7.14 -2.10 7.84
CA ASP A 262 8.42 -1.47 7.47
C ASP A 262 8.19 -0.07 6.89
N GLY A 263 7.22 0.10 5.98
CA GLY A 263 6.88 1.41 5.41
C GLY A 263 6.29 2.39 6.42
N LEU A 264 5.43 1.94 7.34
CA LEU A 264 4.91 2.78 8.43
C LEU A 264 6.03 3.23 9.37
N LEU A 265 6.97 2.34 9.70
CA LEU A 265 8.14 2.66 10.52
C LEU A 265 9.11 3.62 9.82
N GLU A 266 9.29 3.48 8.51
CA GLU A 266 10.08 4.42 7.73
C GLU A 266 9.49 5.84 7.86
N PHE A 267 8.16 5.95 7.76
CA PHE A 267 7.42 7.21 7.90
C PHE A 267 7.41 7.79 9.32
N ALA A 268 7.38 6.94 10.35
CA ALA A 268 7.45 7.34 11.75
C ALA A 268 8.79 7.99 12.15
N ARG A 269 9.78 7.95 11.27
CA ARG A 269 11.00 8.76 11.42
C ARG A 269 10.66 10.19 10.97
N LEU A 270 10.34 11.03 11.95
CA LEU A 270 9.88 12.42 11.76
C LEU A 270 11.02 13.43 11.54
N ASP A 271 12.27 12.97 11.50
CA ASP A 271 13.48 13.78 11.32
C ASP A 271 13.46 14.69 10.08
N LEU A 272 12.59 14.39 9.10
CA LEU A 272 12.40 15.22 7.91
C LEU A 272 11.58 16.49 8.16
N PHE A 273 10.70 16.52 9.16
CA PHE A 273 9.88 17.70 9.46
C PHE A 273 10.51 18.60 10.50
N ASP A 274 11.37 18.07 11.38
CA ASP A 274 11.90 18.80 12.54
C ASP A 274 12.52 20.17 12.16
N GLY A 275 13.20 20.27 11.01
CA GLY A 275 13.75 21.55 10.53
C GLY A 275 12.73 22.53 9.95
N TYR A 276 11.56 22.04 9.51
CA TYR A 276 10.51 22.84 8.87
C TYR A 276 9.37 23.23 9.82
N VAL A 277 9.23 22.56 10.97
CA VAL A 277 8.16 22.88 11.93
C VAL A 277 8.27 24.35 12.37
N ASP A 278 9.47 24.78 12.74
CA ASP A 278 9.70 26.11 13.32
C ASP A 278 10.02 27.19 12.28
N ASP A 279 10.68 26.84 11.17
CA ASP A 279 11.16 27.80 10.17
C ASP A 279 11.05 27.26 8.73
N PRO A 280 9.82 27.11 8.19
CA PRO A 280 9.65 26.64 6.82
C PRO A 280 10.06 27.72 5.82
N HIS A 281 10.92 27.37 4.86
CA HIS A 281 11.20 28.26 3.75
C HIS A 281 9.92 28.50 2.91
N PRO A 282 9.63 29.72 2.44
CA PRO A 282 8.39 30.04 1.73
C PRO A 282 8.09 29.17 0.49
N SER A 283 9.12 28.73 -0.23
CA SER A 283 8.95 27.83 -1.39
C SER A 283 8.46 26.44 -1.02
N ASP A 284 8.66 26.03 0.23
CA ASP A 284 8.48 24.65 0.68
C ASP A 284 7.13 24.48 1.37
N LEU A 285 6.42 25.56 1.71
CA LEU A 285 5.13 25.51 2.39
C LEU A 285 4.08 24.67 1.64
N ILE A 286 3.94 24.88 0.32
CA ILE A 286 2.99 24.11 -0.50
C ILE A 286 3.43 22.64 -0.59
N PRO A 287 4.68 22.31 -0.96
CA PRO A 287 5.18 20.93 -0.90
C PRO A 287 4.98 20.27 0.47
N LEU A 288 5.24 20.98 1.57
CA LEU A 288 5.07 20.49 2.93
C LEU A 288 3.61 20.11 3.21
N VAL A 289 2.64 20.98 2.88
CA VAL A 289 1.22 20.67 3.03
C VAL A 289 0.82 19.45 2.20
N ILE A 290 1.24 19.39 0.93
CA ILE A 290 0.94 18.24 0.05
C ILE A 290 1.54 16.95 0.62
N SER A 291 2.82 16.96 1.00
CA SER A 291 3.53 15.79 1.52
C SER A 291 2.97 15.33 2.86
N SER A 292 2.55 16.25 3.74
CA SER A 292 1.89 15.91 5.01
C SER A 292 0.54 15.23 4.79
N CYS A 293 -0.29 15.75 3.87
CA CYS A 293 -1.53 15.09 3.47
C CYS A 293 -1.27 13.71 2.83
N ALA A 294 -0.27 13.60 1.95
CA ALA A 294 0.08 12.34 1.31
C ALA A 294 0.58 11.30 2.32
N ALA A 295 1.35 11.73 3.33
CA ALA A 295 1.78 10.89 4.44
C ALA A 295 0.58 10.35 5.25
N ALA A 296 -0.41 11.20 5.54
CA ALA A 296 -1.61 10.78 6.23
C ALA A 296 -2.45 9.79 5.40
N ILE A 297 -2.63 10.05 4.10
CA ILE A 297 -3.30 9.12 3.18
C ILE A 297 -2.57 7.77 3.14
N PHE A 298 -1.24 7.80 3.04
CA PHE A 298 -0.41 6.60 3.05
C PHE A 298 -0.63 5.80 4.33
N THR A 299 -0.58 6.44 5.49
CA THR A 299 -0.79 5.80 6.79
C THR A 299 -2.17 5.18 6.90
N ALA A 300 -3.23 5.91 6.52
CA ALA A 300 -4.60 5.39 6.54
C ALA A 300 -4.76 4.15 5.63
N ARG A 301 -4.29 4.24 4.38
CA ARG A 301 -4.34 3.12 3.41
C ARG A 301 -3.50 1.93 3.85
N ALA A 302 -2.32 2.17 4.42
CA ALA A 302 -1.45 1.12 4.96
C ALA A 302 -2.13 0.38 6.12
N ILE A 303 -2.77 1.10 7.05
CA ILE A 303 -3.53 0.50 8.16
C ILE A 303 -4.69 -0.34 7.62
N ASP A 304 -5.44 0.17 6.65
CA ASP A 304 -6.56 -0.55 6.04
C ASP A 304 -6.11 -1.79 5.27
N ASN A 305 -5.02 -1.69 4.52
CA ASN A 305 -4.46 -2.83 3.78
C ASN A 305 -3.88 -3.88 4.73
N PHE A 306 -3.29 -3.49 5.86
CA PHE A 306 -2.82 -4.44 6.87
C PHE A 306 -3.98 -5.26 7.44
N LYS A 307 -5.12 -4.62 7.74
CA LYS A 307 -6.33 -5.31 8.23
C LYS A 307 -6.86 -6.35 7.22
N ARG A 308 -6.68 -6.11 5.91
CA ARG A 308 -7.09 -7.02 4.84
C ARG A 308 -6.16 -8.22 4.64
N THR A 309 -4.93 -8.21 5.17
CA THR A 309 -4.02 -9.38 5.11
C THR A 309 -4.57 -10.63 5.84
N ARG A 310 -5.69 -10.47 6.54
CA ARG A 310 -6.48 -11.51 7.20
C ARG A 310 -7.38 -12.32 6.24
N GLU A 311 -7.83 -11.72 5.13
CA GLU A 311 -8.82 -12.26 4.18
C GLU A 311 -8.18 -13.06 3.04
#